data_AF-Q9R015-F1
#
_entry.id   AF-Q9R015-F1
#
_cell.length_a   1.000
_cell.length_b   1.000
_cell.length_c   1.000
_cell.angle_alpha   90.00
_cell.angle_beta   90.00
_cell.angle_gamma   90.00
#
_symmetry.space_group_name_H-M   'P 1'
#
loop_
_entity.id
_entity.type
_entity.pdbx_description
1 polymer ?
#
loop_
_entity_poly.entity_id
_entity_poly.type
_entity_poly.pdbx_seq_one_letter_code
_entity_poly.pdbx_strand_id
1 'polypeptide(L)'
;MKMKKGFNSQMRSEAKRLKTFETYDTFRSWTPQEMAAAGFYHTGVRLGVQCFCCSLILFGNSLRKLPIERHKKLRPECEFLQGKDVGNIGKYDIRVKRPEKMLRGGKARYHEEEARLESFEDWPFYAHGTSPRVLSAAGFVFTGKRDTVQCFSCGGSLGNWEEGDDPWKEHAKWFPKCEFLQSKKSSEEIAQYIQSYEGFVHVTGEHFVKSWVRRELPMVSAYCNDSVFANEELRMDMFKDWPQESPVGVEALVRAGFFYTGKKDIVRCFSCGGCLEKWAEGDDPMEDHIKFFPECVFLQTLKSSAEVIPTLQSQYALPEATETTRESNHGDAAAVHSTVVVKFIQNFPNLHVFHLKCDFLSNCESLMAVLASCKKLREIEFSGRCFEAMTFVNILPNFVSLKILNLKDQQFPDKETSEKFAQALGSLRNLEELLVPTGDGIHQVAKLIVRQCLQLPCLRVLTFHDILDDDSVIEIARAATSGGFQKLENLDISMNHKITEEGYRNFFQALDNLPNLQELNICRNIPGRIQVQATTVKALGQCVSRLPSLIRLHMLSWLLDEEDMKVINDVKERHPQSKRLIIFWKLIVPFSPVILE
;
A
#
# COMPACT_ATOMS: atom_id res chain seq x y z
N MET A 1 15.86 -13.69 14.18
CA MET A 1 15.56 -12.51 15.03
C MET A 1 14.43 -12.86 15.99
N LYS A 2 14.41 -12.37 17.24
CA LYS A 2 13.31 -12.65 18.19
C LYS A 2 12.15 -11.68 17.93
N MET A 3 10.93 -12.20 17.78
CA MET A 3 9.71 -11.38 17.72
C MET A 3 9.50 -10.68 19.08
N LYS A 4 9.38 -9.34 19.09
CA LYS A 4 9.08 -8.61 20.32
C LYS A 4 7.64 -8.92 20.76
N LYS A 5 7.42 -9.10 22.06
CA LYS A 5 6.08 -9.16 22.69
C LYS A 5 5.88 -7.87 23.50
N GLY A 6 4.66 -7.36 23.51
CA GLY A 6 4.35 -6.05 24.09
C GLY A 6 4.60 -4.87 23.14
N PHE A 7 4.43 -3.67 23.68
CA PHE A 7 4.64 -2.40 22.99
C PHE A 7 6.09 -2.22 22.53
N ASN A 8 6.29 -1.67 21.34
CA ASN A 8 7.61 -1.44 20.74
C ASN A 8 7.87 0.07 20.53
N SER A 9 8.45 0.72 21.56
CA SER A 9 8.82 2.15 21.58
C SER A 9 9.52 2.62 20.29
N GLN A 10 10.47 1.82 19.81
CA GLN A 10 11.31 2.10 18.64
C GLN A 10 10.51 2.19 17.31
N MET A 11 9.25 1.76 17.30
CA MET A 11 8.36 1.76 16.14
C MET A 11 7.10 2.64 16.34
N ARG A 12 7.14 3.55 17.32
CA ARG A 12 6.17 4.65 17.50
C ARG A 12 6.10 5.59 16.29
N SER A 13 7.25 5.87 15.69
CA SER A 13 7.40 6.71 14.49
C SER A 13 7.03 5.93 13.22
N GLU A 14 6.01 6.41 12.51
CA GLU A 14 5.60 5.87 11.21
C GLU A 14 6.74 5.92 10.19
N ALA A 15 7.59 6.95 10.24
CA ALA A 15 8.77 7.04 9.38
C ALA A 15 9.79 5.92 9.67
N LYS A 16 9.98 5.53 10.95
CA LYS A 16 10.80 4.36 11.30
C LYS A 16 10.13 3.05 10.87
N ARG A 17 8.80 2.94 10.99
CA ARG A 17 8.04 1.79 10.45
C ARG A 17 8.26 1.64 8.94
N LEU A 18 8.15 2.72 8.17
CA LEU A 18 8.40 2.74 6.72
C LEU A 18 9.80 2.23 6.34
N LYS A 19 10.86 2.70 7.01
CA LYS A 19 12.23 2.25 6.75
C LYS A 19 12.42 0.74 6.87
N THR A 20 11.68 0.06 7.75
CA THR A 20 11.79 -1.41 7.87
C THR A 20 11.40 -2.16 6.58
N PHE A 21 10.62 -1.53 5.70
CA PHE A 21 10.20 -2.13 4.43
C PHE A 21 11.19 -1.93 3.26
N GLU A 22 12.35 -1.28 3.47
CA GLU A 22 13.38 -1.08 2.44
C GLU A 22 13.90 -2.40 1.83
N THR A 23 13.80 -3.52 2.57
CA THR A 23 14.16 -4.87 2.11
C THR A 23 12.96 -5.81 1.92
N TYR A 24 11.74 -5.27 1.85
CA TYR A 24 10.51 -6.05 1.71
C TYR A 24 10.23 -6.42 0.23
N ASP A 25 9.86 -7.68 -0.01
CA ASP A 25 9.41 -8.16 -1.33
C ASP A 25 8.18 -7.37 -1.80
N THR A 26 8.37 -6.52 -2.82
CA THR A 26 7.37 -5.59 -3.35
C THR A 26 6.27 -6.28 -4.14
N PHE A 27 6.38 -7.59 -4.40
CA PHE A 27 5.44 -8.36 -5.21
C PHE A 27 4.14 -8.73 -4.46
N ARG A 28 3.54 -7.81 -3.69
CA ARG A 28 2.40 -8.11 -2.79
C ARG A 28 1.30 -7.04 -2.77
N SER A 29 0.11 -7.51 -2.40
CA SER A 29 -1.17 -6.79 -2.34
C SER A 29 -1.23 -5.53 -1.47
N TRP A 30 -0.25 -5.34 -0.60
CA TRP A 30 -0.24 -4.31 0.44
C TRP A 30 1.05 -3.51 0.33
N THR A 31 0.90 -2.19 0.23
CA THR A 31 2.03 -1.26 0.18
C THR A 31 2.66 -1.09 1.57
N PRO A 32 3.98 -0.78 1.64
CA PRO A 32 4.62 -0.33 2.88
C PRO A 32 3.88 0.81 3.58
N GLN A 33 3.26 1.71 2.82
CA GLN A 33 2.48 2.85 3.28
C GLN A 33 1.23 2.41 4.06
N GLU A 34 0.37 1.57 3.47
CA GLU A 34 -0.82 1.07 4.15
C GLU A 34 -0.46 0.25 5.40
N MET A 35 0.63 -0.50 5.36
CA MET A 35 1.11 -1.28 6.51
C MET A 35 1.65 -0.38 7.62
N ALA A 36 2.48 0.62 7.31
CA ALA A 36 3.01 1.56 8.29
C ALA A 36 1.93 2.47 8.90
N ALA A 37 0.96 2.94 8.10
CA ALA A 37 -0.21 3.69 8.56
C ALA A 37 -1.11 2.84 9.47
N ALA A 38 -1.30 1.55 9.13
CA ALA A 38 -2.00 0.58 9.99
C ALA A 38 -1.18 0.14 11.24
N GLY A 39 -0.02 0.75 11.49
CA GLY A 39 0.80 0.52 12.68
C GLY A 39 1.80 -0.65 12.58
N PHE A 40 1.98 -1.25 11.41
CA PHE A 40 2.90 -2.37 11.20
C PHE A 40 4.31 -1.92 10.77
N TYR A 41 5.33 -2.63 11.25
CA TYR A 41 6.70 -2.62 10.71
C TYR A 41 7.05 -4.02 10.22
N HIS A 42 7.97 -4.14 9.25
CA HIS A 42 8.50 -5.43 8.82
C HIS A 42 9.43 -6.02 9.89
N THR A 43 9.29 -7.32 10.15
CA THR A 43 10.02 -8.01 11.23
C THR A 43 11.43 -8.46 10.86
N GLY A 44 11.90 -8.21 9.63
CA GLY A 44 13.14 -8.78 9.09
C GLY A 44 13.10 -10.30 8.88
N VAL A 45 11.92 -10.94 9.01
CA VAL A 45 11.76 -12.39 8.95
C VAL A 45 10.58 -12.76 8.04
N ARG A 46 10.88 -13.36 6.88
CA ARG A 46 9.91 -13.68 5.82
C ARG A 46 9.07 -12.43 5.46
N LEU A 47 7.81 -12.61 5.10
CA LEU A 47 6.83 -11.52 4.89
C LEU A 47 6.06 -11.16 6.18
N GLY A 48 6.69 -11.32 7.35
CA GLY A 48 6.07 -11.04 8.63
C GLY A 48 6.09 -9.55 8.95
N VAL A 49 4.91 -8.96 9.14
CA VAL A 49 4.74 -7.56 9.56
C VAL A 49 4.08 -7.51 10.93
N GLN A 50 4.60 -6.69 11.84
CA GLN A 50 4.21 -6.68 13.25
C GLN A 50 3.72 -5.30 13.71
N CYS A 51 2.59 -5.24 14.42
CA CYS A 51 2.10 -3.98 14.99
C CYS A 51 2.97 -3.53 16.16
N PHE A 52 3.35 -2.24 16.19
CA PHE A 52 4.12 -1.64 17.29
C PHE A 52 3.36 -1.60 18.63
N CYS A 53 2.02 -1.57 18.60
CA CYS A 53 1.18 -1.43 19.77
C CYS A 53 0.77 -2.80 20.35
N CYS A 54 -0.08 -3.55 19.64
CA CYS A 54 -0.66 -4.82 20.13
C CYS A 54 0.18 -6.08 19.82
N SER A 55 1.40 -5.91 19.27
CA SER A 55 2.29 -6.98 18.81
C SER A 55 1.73 -7.93 17.74
N LEU A 56 0.53 -7.69 17.18
CA LEU A 56 -0.10 -8.54 16.15
C LEU A 56 0.85 -8.75 14.97
N ILE A 57 1.09 -10.01 14.60
CA ILE A 57 1.88 -10.37 13.42
C ILE A 57 0.94 -10.82 12.31
N LEU A 58 1.07 -10.21 11.13
CA LEU A 58 0.39 -10.59 9.91
C LEU A 58 1.39 -11.05 8.85
N PHE A 59 0.90 -11.87 7.92
CA PHE A 59 1.60 -12.25 6.70
C PHE A 59 0.73 -11.83 5.50
N GLY A 60 1.34 -11.15 4.53
CA GLY A 60 0.67 -10.44 3.42
C GLY A 60 0.09 -11.36 2.34
N ASN A 61 -1.03 -12.02 2.65
CA ASN A 61 -1.60 -13.11 1.84
C ASN A 61 -3.03 -12.84 1.30
N SER A 62 -3.49 -11.58 1.18
CA SER A 62 -4.87 -11.31 0.72
C SER A 62 -4.96 -10.06 -0.16
N LEU A 63 -5.51 -10.23 -1.36
CA LEU A 63 -5.77 -9.17 -2.36
C LEU A 63 -7.08 -8.40 -2.11
N ARG A 64 -7.96 -8.90 -1.23
CA ARG A 64 -9.36 -8.43 -1.13
C ARG A 64 -9.67 -7.53 0.08
N LYS A 65 -8.69 -7.25 0.97
CA LYS A 65 -8.87 -6.49 2.23
C LYS A 65 -7.60 -5.77 2.65
N LEU A 66 -7.73 -4.58 3.24
CA LEU A 66 -6.62 -3.69 3.65
C LEU A 66 -5.90 -4.18 4.93
N PRO A 67 -4.65 -3.72 5.20
CA PRO A 67 -3.94 -4.04 6.44
C PRO A 67 -4.72 -3.63 7.70
N ILE A 68 -5.29 -2.42 7.68
CA ILE A 68 -6.02 -1.85 8.83
C ILE A 68 -7.33 -2.61 9.13
N GLU A 69 -8.02 -3.12 8.11
CA GLU A 69 -9.22 -3.95 8.28
C GLU A 69 -8.88 -5.29 8.95
N ARG A 70 -7.80 -5.94 8.49
CA ARG A 70 -7.32 -7.19 9.11
C ARG A 70 -6.76 -6.95 10.50
N HIS A 71 -6.19 -5.77 10.77
CA HIS A 71 -5.80 -5.35 12.11
C HIS A 71 -7.02 -5.17 13.03
N LYS A 72 -8.02 -4.35 12.64
CA LYS A 72 -9.28 -4.14 13.42
C LYS A 72 -10.01 -5.45 13.68
N LYS A 73 -10.08 -6.35 12.70
CA LYS A 73 -10.73 -7.68 12.87
C LYS A 73 -9.97 -8.62 13.81
N LEU A 74 -8.64 -8.56 13.86
CA LEU A 74 -7.83 -9.54 14.63
C LEU A 74 -7.37 -9.01 15.99
N ARG A 75 -7.36 -7.68 16.20
CA ARG A 75 -7.11 -7.01 17.48
C ARG A 75 -7.97 -5.73 17.62
N PRO A 76 -9.30 -5.81 17.79
CA PRO A 76 -10.15 -4.65 18.07
C PRO A 76 -9.82 -3.97 19.43
N GLU A 77 -9.15 -4.68 20.33
CA GLU A 77 -8.62 -4.17 21.60
C GLU A 77 -7.30 -3.38 21.45
N CYS A 78 -6.74 -3.28 20.24
CA CYS A 78 -5.51 -2.54 19.99
C CYS A 78 -5.68 -1.05 20.27
N GLU A 79 -5.01 -0.54 21.30
CA GLU A 79 -5.16 0.84 21.77
C GLU A 79 -4.85 1.90 20.71
N PHE A 80 -3.91 1.60 19.80
CA PHE A 80 -3.64 2.40 18.61
C PHE A 80 -4.87 2.53 17.68
N LEU A 81 -5.60 1.44 17.44
CA LEU A 81 -6.83 1.47 16.63
C LEU A 81 -8.02 2.09 17.37
N GLN A 82 -7.99 2.09 18.70
CA GLN A 82 -8.97 2.78 19.53
C GLN A 82 -8.73 4.30 19.61
N GLY A 83 -7.67 4.82 18.97
CA GLY A 83 -7.33 6.25 19.01
C GLY A 83 -6.79 6.74 20.35
N LYS A 84 -6.42 5.82 21.27
CA LYS A 84 -5.75 6.18 22.52
C LYS A 84 -4.34 6.70 22.25
N ASP A 85 -3.85 7.59 23.11
CA ASP A 85 -2.48 8.08 22.98
C ASP A 85 -1.45 7.04 23.45
N VAL A 86 -1.12 6.13 22.54
CA VAL A 86 0.01 5.19 22.65
C VAL A 86 1.33 5.82 22.17
N GLY A 87 1.38 7.15 22.07
CA GLY A 87 2.56 7.89 21.63
C GLY A 87 2.88 7.70 20.15
N ASN A 88 1.93 7.30 19.30
CA ASN A 88 2.18 7.25 17.85
C ASN A 88 2.62 8.63 17.35
N ILE A 89 3.71 8.64 16.59
CA ILE A 89 4.23 9.81 15.89
C ILE A 89 3.92 9.57 14.41
N GLY A 90 2.97 10.34 13.86
CA GLY A 90 2.62 10.32 12.45
C GLY A 90 3.79 10.76 11.58
N LYS A 91 3.83 10.31 10.32
CA LYS A 91 4.93 10.55 9.37
C LYS A 91 5.39 12.01 9.24
N TYR A 92 4.48 12.95 9.50
CA TYR A 92 4.71 14.40 9.36
C TYR A 92 4.52 15.18 10.68
N ASP A 93 4.41 14.48 11.83
CA ASP A 93 4.22 15.15 13.11
C ASP A 93 5.47 15.94 13.50
N ILE A 94 5.31 17.25 13.67
CA ILE A 94 6.41 18.18 13.92
C ILE A 94 6.86 18.15 15.39
N ARG A 95 8.18 18.23 15.60
CA ARG A 95 8.80 18.23 16.94
C ARG A 95 8.40 19.45 17.76
N VAL A 96 8.46 20.65 17.17
CA VAL A 96 8.08 21.92 17.82
C VAL A 96 6.57 21.97 18.07
N LYS A 97 6.16 22.20 19.32
CA LYS A 97 4.75 22.25 19.75
C LYS A 97 4.31 23.68 20.03
N ARG A 98 2.99 23.92 19.97
CA ARG A 98 2.41 25.20 20.39
C ARG A 98 2.78 25.45 21.86
N PRO A 99 3.33 26.63 22.23
CA PRO A 99 3.59 26.94 23.62
C PRO A 99 2.29 26.90 24.41
N GLU A 100 2.23 26.05 25.43
CA GLU A 100 1.10 26.07 26.36
C GLU A 100 1.17 27.35 27.20
N LYS A 101 0.00 27.82 27.67
CA LYS A 101 -0.09 29.02 28.51
C LYS A 101 0.41 28.69 29.92
N MET A 102 1.74 28.66 30.08
CA MET A 102 2.43 28.61 31.37
C MET A 102 1.74 29.57 32.36
N LEU A 103 1.19 29.00 33.44
CA LEU A 103 0.39 29.74 34.42
C LEU A 103 1.16 30.96 34.93
N ARG A 104 0.47 32.10 35.08
CA ARG A 104 1.09 33.41 35.32
C ARG A 104 1.80 33.43 36.70
N GLY A 105 3.09 33.09 36.68
CA GLY A 105 3.95 32.89 37.86
C GLY A 105 4.93 31.71 37.71
N GLY A 106 4.62 30.70 36.88
CA GLY A 106 5.38 29.45 36.75
C GLY A 106 6.85 29.62 36.33
N LYS A 107 7.18 30.66 35.53
CA LYS A 107 8.57 30.94 35.12
C LYS A 107 9.55 31.11 36.29
N ALA A 108 9.08 31.62 37.43
CA ALA A 108 9.93 31.78 38.62
C ALA A 108 10.19 30.43 39.31
N ARG A 109 9.15 29.59 39.50
CA ARG A 109 9.29 28.24 40.09
C ARG A 109 10.24 27.37 39.28
N TYR A 110 10.11 27.35 37.96
CA TYR A 110 10.86 26.45 37.08
C TYR A 110 12.30 26.92 36.76
N HIS A 111 12.82 27.91 37.48
CA HIS A 111 14.22 28.30 37.41
C HIS A 111 15.16 27.26 38.05
N GLU A 112 14.72 26.64 39.15
CA GLU A 112 15.39 25.49 39.79
C GLU A 112 15.14 24.21 38.98
N GLU A 113 16.11 23.28 38.95
CA GLU A 113 16.03 22.08 38.11
C GLU A 113 15.14 21.00 38.71
N GLU A 114 15.16 20.92 40.03
CA GLU A 114 14.38 20.04 40.89
C GLU A 114 12.89 20.29 40.63
N ALA A 115 12.46 21.56 40.64
CA ALA A 115 11.09 21.95 40.32
C ALA A 115 10.69 21.66 38.85
N ARG A 116 11.65 21.57 37.92
CA ARG A 116 11.38 21.08 36.55
C ARG A 116 11.23 19.56 36.55
N LEU A 117 12.08 18.84 37.29
CA LEU A 117 12.03 17.38 37.40
C LEU A 117 10.72 16.90 38.03
N GLU A 118 10.23 17.60 39.06
CA GLU A 118 8.89 17.37 39.67
C GLU A 118 7.75 17.35 38.64
N SER A 119 7.86 18.11 37.54
CA SER A 119 6.79 18.14 36.53
C SER A 119 6.64 16.82 35.76
N PHE A 120 7.66 15.97 35.76
CA PHE A 120 7.70 14.73 34.97
C PHE A 120 7.15 13.49 35.69
N GLU A 121 6.47 13.63 36.84
CA GLU A 121 5.84 12.50 37.55
C GLU A 121 4.87 11.73 36.63
N ASP A 122 4.05 12.45 35.85
CA ASP A 122 3.09 11.91 34.87
C ASP A 122 3.70 11.72 33.46
N TRP A 123 5.03 11.60 33.31
CA TRP A 123 5.67 11.42 31.99
C TRP A 123 5.22 10.09 31.34
N PRO A 124 4.71 10.10 30.09
CA PRO A 124 4.00 8.93 29.57
C PRO A 124 4.91 7.72 29.33
N PHE A 125 4.35 6.52 29.57
CA PHE A 125 5.04 5.23 29.45
C PHE A 125 5.79 5.05 28.11
N TYR A 126 5.24 5.58 27.03
CA TYR A 126 5.77 5.43 25.67
C TYR A 126 7.01 6.30 25.39
N ALA A 127 7.28 7.31 26.23
CA ALA A 127 8.39 8.27 26.09
C ALA A 127 9.51 8.07 27.13
N HIS A 128 9.45 7.00 27.92
CA HIS A 128 10.48 6.63 28.91
C HIS A 128 11.88 6.38 28.32
N GLY A 129 12.03 6.25 27.00
CA GLY A 129 13.32 6.22 26.31
C GLY A 129 14.09 7.55 26.33
N THR A 130 13.45 8.64 26.76
CA THR A 130 14.06 9.96 26.95
C THR A 130 13.97 10.33 28.43
N SER A 131 15.13 10.59 29.06
CA SER A 131 15.22 10.76 30.52
C SER A 131 14.68 12.12 30.99
N PRO A 132 13.70 12.16 31.93
CA PRO A 132 13.23 13.39 32.59
C PRO A 132 14.34 14.25 33.19
N ARG A 133 15.42 13.63 33.70
CA ARG A 133 16.57 14.37 34.26
C ARG A 133 17.32 15.15 33.17
N VAL A 134 17.53 14.55 32.00
CA VAL A 134 18.23 15.22 30.89
C VAL A 134 17.35 16.31 30.26
N LEU A 135 16.04 16.10 30.19
CA LEU A 135 15.06 17.13 29.80
C LEU A 135 15.07 18.31 30.78
N SER A 136 15.06 18.04 32.09
CA SER A 136 15.11 19.06 33.15
C SER A 136 16.42 19.85 33.16
N ALA A 137 17.56 19.17 32.95
CA ALA A 137 18.88 19.77 32.80
C ALA A 137 18.95 20.69 31.57
N ALA A 138 18.40 20.25 30.43
CA ALA A 138 18.25 21.06 29.22
C ALA A 138 17.18 22.18 29.35
N GLY A 139 16.65 22.43 30.54
CA GLY A 139 15.77 23.56 30.84
C GLY A 139 14.30 23.35 30.48
N PHE A 140 13.86 22.12 30.24
CA PHE A 140 12.46 21.80 29.90
C PHE A 140 11.62 21.39 31.11
N VAL A 141 10.31 21.68 31.02
CA VAL A 141 9.25 21.34 31.98
C VAL A 141 8.21 20.51 31.23
N PHE A 142 7.64 19.46 31.83
CA PHE A 142 6.52 18.74 31.24
C PHE A 142 5.26 19.62 31.22
N THR A 143 4.48 19.58 30.13
CA THR A 143 3.23 20.38 30.04
C THR A 143 1.96 19.61 30.43
N GLY A 144 2.10 18.34 30.86
CA GLY A 144 0.95 17.48 31.20
C GLY A 144 0.21 16.91 29.97
N LYS A 145 0.79 17.00 28.76
CA LYS A 145 0.09 16.74 27.50
C LYS A 145 0.93 15.98 26.48
N ARG A 146 0.54 14.73 26.18
CA ARG A 146 1.32 13.78 25.36
C ARG A 146 2.76 13.69 25.89
N ASP A 147 3.77 13.67 25.02
CA ASP A 147 5.19 13.85 25.37
C ASP A 147 5.67 15.31 25.19
N THR A 148 4.79 16.30 25.41
CA THR A 148 5.14 17.71 25.21
C THR A 148 5.87 18.31 26.42
N VAL A 149 6.99 18.98 26.14
CA VAL A 149 7.81 19.69 27.13
C VAL A 149 8.06 21.14 26.66
N GLN A 150 8.28 22.06 27.59
CA GLN A 150 8.40 23.49 27.33
C GLN A 150 9.54 24.10 28.15
N CYS A 151 10.40 24.90 27.51
CA CYS A 151 11.51 25.56 28.20
C CYS A 151 11.02 26.73 29.06
N PHE A 152 11.44 26.80 30.33
CA PHE A 152 11.03 27.86 31.26
C PHE A 152 11.49 29.26 30.82
N SER A 153 12.70 29.36 30.25
CA SER A 153 13.30 30.61 29.79
C SER A 153 12.65 31.10 28.49
N CYS A 154 12.96 30.48 27.35
CA CYS A 154 12.49 30.95 26.04
C CYS A 154 11.01 30.65 25.74
N GLY A 155 10.35 29.77 26.51
CA GLY A 155 8.98 29.30 26.24
C GLY A 155 8.86 28.32 25.07
N GLY A 156 9.97 28.00 24.40
CA GLY A 156 10.05 27.06 23.28
C GLY A 156 9.62 25.66 23.69
N SER A 157 8.72 25.04 22.93
CA SER A 157 8.10 23.76 23.27
C SER A 157 8.38 22.68 22.23
N LEU A 158 8.65 21.45 22.69
CA LEU A 158 9.02 20.28 21.89
C LEU A 158 8.21 19.05 22.34
N GLY A 159 8.03 18.08 21.45
CA GLY A 159 7.44 16.77 21.76
C GLY A 159 7.86 15.74 20.70
N ASN A 160 7.14 14.63 20.58
CA ASN A 160 7.51 13.48 19.74
C ASN A 160 8.88 12.89 20.10
N TRP A 161 9.16 12.69 21.39
CA TRP A 161 10.47 12.23 21.83
C TRP A 161 10.67 10.74 21.56
N GLU A 162 11.76 10.40 20.89
CA GLU A 162 12.17 9.05 20.54
C GLU A 162 13.37 8.59 21.39
N GLU A 163 13.58 7.28 21.41
CA GLU A 163 14.74 6.66 22.06
C GLU A 163 16.04 7.09 21.34
N GLY A 164 16.96 7.69 22.09
CA GLY A 164 18.24 8.21 21.59
C GLY A 164 18.28 9.72 21.29
N ASP A 165 17.18 10.44 21.42
CA ASP A 165 17.17 11.91 21.28
C ASP A 165 17.93 12.62 22.41
N ASP A 166 18.67 13.67 22.05
CA ASP A 166 19.43 14.52 22.96
C ASP A 166 18.70 15.88 23.16
N PRO A 167 18.14 16.15 24.36
CA PRO A 167 17.46 17.40 24.65
C PRO A 167 18.31 18.66 24.42
N TRP A 168 19.63 18.63 24.60
CA TRP A 168 20.48 19.80 24.37
C TRP A 168 20.65 20.11 22.88
N LYS A 169 20.81 19.07 22.05
CA LYS A 169 20.91 19.23 20.59
C LYS A 169 19.59 19.74 20.01
N GLU A 170 18.47 19.18 20.45
CA GLU A 170 17.15 19.64 20.01
C GLU A 170 16.84 21.06 20.52
N HIS A 171 17.25 21.43 21.74
CA HIS A 171 17.16 22.81 22.23
C HIS A 171 18.00 23.76 21.36
N ALA A 172 19.26 23.42 21.08
CA ALA A 172 20.14 24.21 20.23
C ALA A 172 19.61 24.35 18.79
N LYS A 173 19.06 23.28 18.23
CA LYS A 173 18.56 23.24 16.87
C LYS A 173 17.28 24.07 16.68
N TRP A 174 16.32 23.97 17.60
CA TRP A 174 15.07 24.73 17.48
C TRP A 174 15.11 26.10 18.17
N PHE A 175 15.83 26.30 19.26
CA PHE A 175 15.84 27.57 20.00
C PHE A 175 17.28 28.08 20.27
N PRO A 176 18.10 28.31 19.22
CA PRO A 176 19.51 28.73 19.38
C PRO A 176 19.70 30.10 20.05
N LYS A 177 18.66 30.93 20.10
CA LYS A 177 18.63 32.23 20.80
C LYS A 177 18.05 32.15 22.22
N CYS A 178 17.93 30.96 22.80
CA CYS A 178 17.48 30.81 24.19
C CYS A 178 18.57 31.27 25.16
N GLU A 179 18.26 32.26 26.00
CA GLU A 179 19.18 32.80 27.01
C GLU A 179 19.71 31.72 27.95
N PHE A 180 18.84 30.81 28.42
CA PHE A 180 19.27 29.68 29.25
C PHE A 180 20.27 28.76 28.51
N LEU A 181 19.99 28.41 27.25
CA LEU A 181 20.89 27.59 26.45
C LEU A 181 22.26 28.28 26.30
N GLN A 182 22.27 29.56 25.92
CA GLN A 182 23.49 30.34 25.73
C GLN A 182 24.28 30.55 27.03
N SER A 183 23.62 30.54 28.20
CA SER A 183 24.29 30.51 29.51
C SER A 183 24.90 29.15 29.89
N LYS A 184 24.64 28.09 29.13
CA LYS A 184 25.02 26.70 29.42
C LYS A 184 25.86 26.04 28.32
N LYS A 185 25.90 26.60 27.11
CA LYS A 185 26.58 26.08 25.93
C LYS A 185 27.24 27.19 25.13
N SER A 186 28.47 26.93 24.64
CA SER A 186 29.19 27.92 23.83
C SER A 186 28.56 28.09 22.44
N SER A 187 28.90 29.19 21.76
CA SER A 187 28.52 29.43 20.37
C SER A 187 28.95 28.30 19.44
N GLU A 188 30.10 27.69 19.71
CA GLU A 188 30.71 26.61 18.92
C GLU A 188 30.00 25.28 19.19
N GLU A 189 29.67 24.97 20.46
CA GLU A 189 28.84 23.81 20.80
C GLU A 189 27.46 23.89 20.14
N ILE A 190 26.80 25.06 20.21
CA ILE A 190 25.50 25.29 19.59
C ILE A 190 25.59 25.13 18.07
N ALA A 191 26.61 25.71 17.42
CA ALA A 191 26.84 25.55 15.99
C ALA A 191 27.10 24.09 15.58
N GLN A 192 27.92 23.35 16.34
CA GLN A 192 28.17 21.93 16.12
C GLN A 192 26.90 21.08 16.28
N TYR A 193 26.07 21.37 17.29
CA TYR A 193 24.80 20.68 17.49
C TYR A 193 23.84 20.90 16.31
N ILE A 194 23.74 22.14 15.80
CA ILE A 194 22.96 22.47 14.61
C ILE A 194 23.49 21.74 13.37
N GLN A 195 24.81 21.76 13.14
CA GLN A 195 25.46 21.08 12.00
C GLN A 195 25.32 19.55 12.06
N SER A 196 25.21 18.97 13.25
CA SER A 196 25.05 17.51 13.44
C SER A 196 23.66 16.95 13.08
N TYR A 197 22.74 17.79 12.60
CA TYR A 197 21.32 17.44 12.41
C TYR A 197 20.95 17.23 10.93
N GLU A 198 20.66 15.98 10.53
CA GLU A 198 20.42 15.61 9.11
C GLU A 198 19.09 16.09 8.48
N GLY A 199 18.21 16.73 9.25
CA GLY A 199 16.88 17.18 8.82
C GLY A 199 16.83 18.65 8.39
N PHE A 200 15.71 19.33 8.67
CA PHE A 200 15.50 20.72 8.23
C PHE A 200 16.61 21.67 8.72
N VAL A 201 17.46 22.11 7.80
CA VAL A 201 18.46 23.18 7.96
C VAL A 201 17.74 24.53 7.97
N HIS A 202 18.34 25.57 8.55
CA HIS A 202 17.82 26.96 8.67
C HIS A 202 16.52 27.16 9.48
N VAL A 203 15.65 26.16 9.64
CA VAL A 203 14.41 26.30 10.45
C VAL A 203 14.69 26.26 11.95
N THR A 204 14.29 27.33 12.62
CA THR A 204 14.23 27.43 14.08
C THR A 204 12.78 27.54 14.57
N GLY A 205 12.54 27.23 15.84
CA GLY A 205 11.28 27.38 16.59
C GLY A 205 10.61 28.75 16.46
N GLU A 206 11.36 29.82 16.21
CA GLU A 206 10.81 31.16 15.94
C GLU A 206 9.84 31.20 14.75
N HIS A 207 10.15 30.42 13.70
CA HIS A 207 9.33 30.30 12.50
C HIS A 207 7.94 29.77 12.87
N PHE A 208 7.90 28.69 13.66
CA PHE A 208 6.67 28.07 14.17
C PHE A 208 5.84 29.03 15.03
N VAL A 209 6.47 29.73 15.97
CA VAL A 209 5.80 30.68 16.86
C VAL A 209 5.19 31.85 16.06
N LYS A 210 5.92 32.42 15.10
CA LYS A 210 5.39 33.48 14.20
C LYS A 210 4.16 33.02 13.41
N SER A 211 4.20 31.78 12.88
CA SER A 211 3.07 31.21 12.13
C SER A 211 1.81 31.07 12.99
N TRP A 212 1.94 30.60 14.24
CA TRP A 212 0.79 30.43 15.12
C TRP A 212 0.16 31.74 15.61
N VAL A 213 0.89 32.86 15.59
CA VAL A 213 0.36 34.19 15.94
C VAL A 213 -0.61 34.74 14.87
N ARG A 214 -0.51 34.31 13.61
CA ARG A 214 -1.44 34.73 12.54
C ARG A 214 -2.72 33.90 12.43
N ARG A 215 -2.92 32.86 13.27
CA ARG A 215 -3.91 31.79 13.03
C ARG A 215 -5.21 31.92 13.83
N GLU A 216 -5.66 33.14 14.16
CA GLU A 216 -6.94 33.40 14.85
C GLU A 216 -8.09 33.73 13.88
N LEU A 217 -8.55 32.72 13.12
CA LEU A 217 -9.85 32.71 12.41
C LEU A 217 -10.50 31.30 12.57
N PRO A 218 -11.82 31.14 12.30
CA PRO A 218 -12.65 30.17 13.03
C PRO A 218 -12.41 28.68 12.80
N MET A 219 -12.84 27.88 13.79
CA MET A 219 -12.76 26.42 13.82
C MET A 219 -13.74 25.75 12.84
N VAL A 220 -13.23 25.05 11.83
CA VAL A 220 -13.89 23.92 11.15
C VAL A 220 -12.84 22.86 10.81
N SER A 221 -13.22 21.57 10.88
CA SER A 221 -12.38 20.37 10.71
C SER A 221 -11.29 20.17 11.78
N ALA A 222 -11.48 19.15 12.62
CA ALA A 222 -10.54 18.76 13.68
C ALA A 222 -9.52 17.68 13.26
N TYR A 223 -9.29 17.50 11.95
CA TYR A 223 -8.33 16.52 11.41
C TYR A 223 -7.46 17.11 10.30
N CYS A 224 -6.17 16.73 10.32
CA CYS A 224 -5.21 16.80 9.21
C CYS A 224 -4.75 18.19 8.69
N ASN A 225 -4.09 19.01 9.54
CA ASN A 225 -2.81 19.69 9.19
C ASN A 225 -2.25 20.57 10.35
N ASP A 226 -1.46 19.97 11.24
CA ASP A 226 -0.58 20.66 12.20
C ASP A 226 0.83 20.96 11.65
N SER A 227 1.02 20.80 10.34
CA SER A 227 2.28 21.09 9.66
C SER A 227 2.55 22.60 9.61
N VAL A 228 3.70 23.03 10.14
CA VAL A 228 4.09 24.44 10.21
C VAL A 228 4.24 25.06 8.82
N PHE A 229 4.71 24.25 7.88
CA PHE A 229 4.92 24.63 6.49
C PHE A 229 3.60 24.83 5.74
N ALA A 230 2.44 24.73 6.41
CA ALA A 230 1.19 25.33 5.93
C ALA A 230 1.32 26.86 5.79
N ASN A 231 2.16 27.50 6.58
CA ASN A 231 2.51 28.91 6.42
C ASN A 231 3.54 29.09 5.30
N GLU A 232 3.22 29.98 4.38
CA GLU A 232 3.95 30.23 3.14
C GLU A 232 5.31 30.94 3.33
N GLU A 233 5.39 31.88 4.28
CA GLU A 233 6.65 32.57 4.62
C GLU A 233 7.69 31.58 5.15
N LEU A 234 7.25 30.55 5.88
CA LEU A 234 8.15 29.51 6.40
C LEU A 234 8.58 28.51 5.34
N ARG A 235 7.79 28.34 4.27
CA ARG A 235 8.22 27.61 3.07
C ARG A 235 9.28 28.42 2.34
N MET A 236 9.05 29.73 2.16
CA MET A 236 10.00 30.68 1.56
C MET A 236 11.35 30.68 2.29
N ASP A 237 11.33 30.76 3.63
CA ASP A 237 12.53 30.78 4.48
C ASP A 237 13.47 29.57 4.30
N MET A 238 13.01 28.46 3.69
CA MET A 238 13.84 27.28 3.39
C MET A 238 14.70 27.43 2.14
N PHE A 239 14.32 28.26 1.17
CA PHE A 239 14.97 28.32 -0.14
C PHE A 239 16.21 29.22 -0.18
N LYS A 240 16.77 29.59 0.98
CA LYS A 240 18.00 30.41 1.07
C LYS A 240 19.22 29.74 0.45
N ASP A 241 19.30 28.42 0.58
CA ASP A 241 20.37 27.57 0.03
C ASP A 241 19.86 26.77 -1.19
N TRP A 242 18.85 27.30 -1.90
CA TRP A 242 18.34 26.73 -3.15
C TRP A 242 19.36 26.93 -4.29
N PRO A 243 19.57 25.93 -5.18
CA PRO A 243 20.51 26.06 -6.29
C PRO A 243 20.15 27.25 -7.19
N GLN A 244 21.11 28.16 -7.42
CA GLN A 244 20.91 29.33 -8.28
C GLN A 244 20.75 28.94 -9.76
N GLU A 245 21.26 27.76 -10.15
CA GLU A 245 21.02 27.15 -11.47
C GLU A 245 19.63 26.49 -11.63
N SER A 246 18.76 26.50 -10.60
CA SER A 246 17.44 25.87 -10.71
C SER A 246 16.50 26.71 -11.60
N PRO A 247 15.84 26.10 -12.61
CA PRO A 247 15.01 26.83 -13.57
C PRO A 247 13.61 27.19 -13.06
N VAL A 248 13.24 26.77 -11.85
CA VAL A 248 11.89 26.99 -11.28
C VAL A 248 11.92 27.98 -10.12
N GLY A 249 11.07 29.01 -10.24
CA GLY A 249 10.97 30.10 -9.27
C GLY A 249 10.47 29.65 -7.89
N VAL A 250 11.16 30.11 -6.85
CA VAL A 250 10.87 29.79 -5.45
C VAL A 250 9.41 30.11 -5.09
N GLU A 251 8.89 31.25 -5.53
CA GLU A 251 7.51 31.68 -5.30
C GLU A 251 6.47 30.69 -5.86
N ALA A 252 6.78 29.94 -6.92
CA ALA A 252 5.90 28.92 -7.47
C ALA A 252 5.90 27.66 -6.60
N LEU A 253 7.08 27.17 -6.23
CA LEU A 253 7.28 26.02 -5.32
C LEU A 253 6.60 26.29 -3.97
N VAL A 254 6.78 27.50 -3.45
CA VAL A 254 6.20 27.99 -2.19
C VAL A 254 4.68 28.10 -2.28
N ARG A 255 4.09 28.69 -3.33
CA ARG A 255 2.62 28.74 -3.48
C ARG A 255 2.00 27.34 -3.64
N ALA A 256 2.68 26.45 -4.36
CA ALA A 256 2.31 25.05 -4.51
C ALA A 256 2.46 24.21 -3.23
N GLY A 257 2.85 24.80 -2.10
CA GLY A 257 2.88 24.12 -0.81
C GLY A 257 4.19 23.35 -0.52
N PHE A 258 5.24 23.55 -1.33
CA PHE A 258 6.55 22.92 -1.11
C PHE A 258 7.52 23.79 -0.32
N PHE A 259 8.37 23.14 0.44
CA PHE A 259 9.56 23.71 1.07
C PHE A 259 10.81 22.94 0.60
N TYR A 260 11.94 23.62 0.45
CA TYR A 260 13.20 22.96 0.09
C TYR A 260 13.66 21.98 1.19
N THR A 261 14.19 20.80 0.83
CA THR A 261 14.64 19.80 1.80
C THR A 261 16.09 19.98 2.28
N GLY A 262 16.84 20.95 1.72
CA GLY A 262 18.27 21.14 2.01
C GLY A 262 19.20 20.19 1.25
N LYS A 263 18.72 19.51 0.20
CA LYS A 263 19.51 18.55 -0.60
C LYS A 263 19.16 18.70 -2.10
N LYS A 264 20.17 18.99 -2.93
CA LYS A 264 20.05 19.24 -4.39
C LYS A 264 18.95 20.27 -4.70
N ASP A 265 18.02 19.95 -5.59
CA ASP A 265 16.80 20.68 -5.90
C ASP A 265 15.54 19.94 -5.37
N ILE A 266 15.71 19.07 -4.36
CA ILE A 266 14.60 18.27 -3.81
C ILE A 266 13.74 19.15 -2.89
N VAL A 267 12.50 19.39 -3.26
CA VAL A 267 11.48 20.05 -2.42
C VAL A 267 10.46 19.03 -1.88
N ARG A 268 9.71 19.41 -0.84
CA ARG A 268 8.70 18.55 -0.20
C ARG A 268 7.44 19.33 0.18
N CYS A 269 6.27 18.76 -0.10
CA CYS A 269 4.99 19.34 0.29
C CYS A 269 4.77 19.30 1.82
N PHE A 270 4.21 20.36 2.39
CA PHE A 270 3.87 20.42 3.81
C PHE A 270 2.80 19.41 4.28
N SER A 271 1.89 18.99 3.40
CA SER A 271 0.66 18.26 3.77
C SER A 271 0.67 16.79 3.35
N CYS A 272 0.99 16.48 2.09
CA CYS A 272 1.11 15.08 1.65
C CYS A 272 2.51 14.50 1.88
N GLY A 273 3.51 15.34 2.17
CA GLY A 273 4.92 14.97 2.26
C GLY A 273 5.54 14.44 0.96
N GLY A 274 4.83 14.59 -0.17
CA GLY A 274 5.31 14.30 -1.51
C GLY A 274 6.54 15.13 -1.83
N CYS A 275 7.51 14.53 -2.52
CA CYS A 275 8.78 15.18 -2.90
C CYS A 275 8.87 15.32 -4.41
N LEU A 276 9.45 16.41 -4.88
CA LEU A 276 9.75 16.67 -6.29
C LEU A 276 11.20 17.15 -6.42
N GLU A 277 11.88 16.72 -7.48
CA GLU A 277 13.28 17.00 -7.81
C GLU A 277 13.48 16.88 -9.34
N LYS A 278 14.63 17.35 -9.84
CA LYS A 278 14.97 17.48 -11.27
C LYS A 278 14.07 18.45 -12.02
N TRP A 279 13.89 19.62 -11.45
CA TRP A 279 13.07 20.70 -12.02
C TRP A 279 13.64 21.19 -13.37
N ALA A 280 12.77 21.33 -14.36
CA ALA A 280 13.05 21.78 -15.72
C ALA A 280 12.46 23.18 -16.01
N GLU A 281 12.93 23.82 -17.09
CA GLU A 281 12.42 25.12 -17.51
C GLU A 281 11.00 24.98 -18.09
N GLY A 282 10.02 25.54 -17.36
CA GLY A 282 8.60 25.48 -17.70
C GLY A 282 7.74 24.58 -16.81
N ASP A 283 8.33 23.83 -15.87
CA ASP A 283 7.57 23.07 -14.87
C ASP A 283 6.72 24.02 -13.99
N ASP A 284 5.43 23.70 -13.79
CA ASP A 284 4.58 24.37 -12.81
C ASP A 284 4.44 23.50 -11.55
N PRO A 285 4.99 23.94 -10.40
CA PRO A 285 4.92 23.18 -9.16
C PRO A 285 3.51 22.86 -8.66
N MET A 286 2.49 23.68 -8.94
CA MET A 286 1.12 23.41 -8.49
C MET A 286 0.50 22.28 -9.32
N GLU A 287 0.65 22.33 -10.65
CA GLU A 287 0.17 21.26 -11.53
C GLU A 287 0.95 19.97 -11.31
N ASP A 288 2.28 20.02 -11.12
CA ASP A 288 3.05 18.83 -10.73
C ASP A 288 2.63 18.28 -9.36
N HIS A 289 2.30 19.13 -8.39
CA HIS A 289 1.72 18.67 -7.13
C HIS A 289 0.40 17.92 -7.35
N ILE A 290 -0.50 18.44 -8.19
CA ILE A 290 -1.79 17.82 -8.52
C ILE A 290 -1.59 16.51 -9.28
N LYS A 291 -0.62 16.46 -10.19
CA LYS A 291 -0.23 15.34 -11.07
C LYS A 291 0.47 14.18 -10.34
N PHE A 292 1.29 14.49 -9.33
CA PHE A 292 2.06 13.50 -8.57
C PHE A 292 1.47 13.14 -7.20
N PHE A 293 0.73 14.05 -6.54
CA PHE A 293 0.12 13.81 -5.22
C PHE A 293 -1.35 14.31 -5.15
N PRO A 294 -2.27 13.82 -6.01
CA PRO A 294 -3.67 14.29 -6.06
C PRO A 294 -4.43 14.09 -4.73
N GLU A 295 -4.06 13.10 -3.93
CA GLU A 295 -4.60 12.82 -2.59
C GLU A 295 -4.01 13.74 -1.49
N CYS A 296 -3.38 14.85 -1.87
CA CYS A 296 -2.87 15.82 -0.91
C CYS A 296 -4.01 16.62 -0.26
N VAL A 297 -4.13 16.51 1.06
CA VAL A 297 -5.15 17.22 1.85
C VAL A 297 -5.09 18.74 1.63
N PHE A 298 -3.91 19.33 1.43
CA PHE A 298 -3.79 20.74 1.03
C PHE A 298 -4.42 21.05 -0.34
N LEU A 299 -4.17 20.22 -1.36
CA LEU A 299 -4.78 20.41 -2.68
C LEU A 299 -6.29 20.16 -2.67
N GLN A 300 -6.75 19.18 -1.89
CA GLN A 300 -8.17 18.94 -1.65
C GLN A 300 -8.81 20.13 -0.90
N THR A 301 -8.09 20.72 0.07
CA THR A 301 -8.53 21.94 0.76
C THR A 301 -8.63 23.12 -0.21
N LEU A 302 -7.62 23.35 -1.06
CA LEU A 302 -7.65 24.39 -2.09
C LEU A 302 -8.85 24.22 -3.03
N LYS A 303 -9.09 23.00 -3.54
CA LYS A 303 -10.27 22.68 -4.37
C LYS A 303 -11.58 22.99 -3.64
N SER A 304 -11.76 22.50 -2.41
CA SER A 304 -12.97 22.79 -1.61
C SER A 304 -13.14 24.28 -1.24
N SER A 305 -12.05 25.06 -1.18
CA SER A 305 -12.14 26.52 -0.98
C SER A 305 -12.54 27.29 -2.26
N ALA A 306 -12.36 26.70 -3.44
CA ALA A 306 -12.91 27.22 -4.69
C ALA A 306 -14.40 26.89 -4.89
N GLU A 307 -14.94 25.90 -4.16
CA GLU A 307 -16.35 25.45 -4.23
C GLU A 307 -17.33 26.30 -3.39
N VAL A 308 -16.86 27.42 -2.80
CA VAL A 308 -17.69 28.33 -1.98
C VAL A 308 -18.60 29.25 -2.82
N ILE A 309 -18.53 29.14 -4.15
CA ILE A 309 -19.63 29.49 -5.07
C ILE A 309 -20.09 28.16 -5.70
N PRO A 310 -21.39 27.83 -5.62
CA PRO A 310 -21.86 26.58 -4.98
C PRO A 310 -21.79 25.37 -5.93
N THR A 311 -21.78 24.10 -5.47
CA THR A 311 -22.64 23.50 -4.44
C THR A 311 -22.02 22.25 -3.77
N LEU A 312 -22.31 21.99 -2.49
CA LEU A 312 -22.00 20.71 -1.80
C LEU A 312 -23.23 20.13 -1.10
N GLN A 313 -23.46 18.81 -1.24
CA GLN A 313 -24.46 18.04 -0.48
C GLN A 313 -23.88 16.75 0.13
N SER A 314 -23.75 16.79 1.46
CA SER A 314 -23.90 15.70 2.45
C SER A 314 -23.86 14.22 2.02
N GLN A 315 -22.99 13.43 2.67
CA GLN A 315 -23.29 12.04 3.06
C GLN A 315 -22.66 11.64 4.42
N TYR A 316 -23.43 10.92 5.23
CA TYR A 316 -23.08 10.15 6.45
C TYR A 316 -24.25 9.16 6.68
N ALA A 317 -24.12 7.92 7.20
CA ALA A 317 -22.97 7.06 7.46
C ALA A 317 -23.42 5.56 7.61
N LEU A 318 -22.45 4.66 7.79
CA LEU A 318 -22.60 3.26 8.30
C LEU A 318 -22.57 3.29 9.87
N PRO A 319 -22.22 2.25 10.69
CA PRO A 319 -22.02 0.79 10.50
C PRO A 319 -22.84 -0.02 11.57
N GLU A 320 -22.59 -1.25 12.09
CA GLU A 320 -21.66 -2.41 11.91
C GLU A 320 -22.33 -3.67 12.55
N ALA A 321 -21.63 -4.82 12.66
CA ALA A 321 -21.63 -5.73 13.85
C ALA A 321 -22.77 -6.77 14.16
N THR A 322 -22.57 -7.92 14.87
CA THR A 322 -21.36 -8.73 15.28
C THR A 322 -21.70 -10.16 15.84
N GLU A 323 -20.75 -11.13 15.70
CA GLU A 323 -20.21 -12.14 16.69
C GLU A 323 -21.07 -13.21 17.43
N THR A 324 -20.57 -14.28 18.11
CA THR A 324 -19.30 -15.10 18.25
C THR A 324 -19.69 -16.56 18.70
N THR A 325 -18.94 -17.59 19.21
CA THR A 325 -17.61 -17.89 19.87
C THR A 325 -17.18 -19.36 19.49
N ARG A 326 -16.27 -20.21 20.09
CA ARG A 326 -15.28 -20.21 21.22
C ARG A 326 -14.16 -21.31 21.06
N GLU A 327 -13.53 -21.69 22.20
CA GLU A 327 -12.47 -22.66 22.61
C GLU A 327 -12.71 -24.20 22.41
N SER A 328 -11.75 -25.15 22.59
CA SER A 328 -10.29 -25.18 22.94
C SER A 328 -9.62 -26.55 22.63
N ASN A 329 -8.28 -26.63 22.46
CA ASN A 329 -7.34 -27.62 23.07
C ASN A 329 -5.91 -27.61 22.47
N HIS A 330 -4.94 -28.25 23.16
CA HIS A 330 -3.51 -28.33 22.78
C HIS A 330 -3.12 -29.60 22.00
N GLY A 331 -2.10 -29.49 21.14
CA GLY A 331 -1.39 -30.60 20.49
C GLY A 331 -0.38 -30.08 19.45
N ASP A 332 0.66 -30.86 19.13
CA ASP A 332 1.62 -30.51 18.07
C ASP A 332 0.96 -30.48 16.68
N ALA A 333 1.39 -29.53 15.85
CA ALA A 333 1.01 -29.38 14.44
C ALA A 333 2.29 -29.42 13.57
N ALA A 334 2.95 -30.58 13.39
CA ALA A 334 2.50 -31.81 12.72
C ALA A 334 2.33 -31.64 11.20
N ALA A 335 3.00 -32.51 10.44
CA ALA A 335 2.72 -32.68 9.02
C ALA A 335 1.29 -33.22 8.84
N VAL A 336 0.55 -32.70 7.86
CA VAL A 336 -0.84 -33.10 7.62
C VAL A 336 -0.85 -34.49 6.97
N HIS A 337 -0.90 -35.52 7.81
CA HIS A 337 -1.13 -36.89 7.37
C HIS A 337 -2.48 -36.95 6.64
N SER A 338 -2.46 -37.27 5.33
CA SER A 338 -3.66 -37.27 4.50
C SER A 338 -4.77 -38.17 5.04
N THR A 339 -4.42 -39.23 5.78
CA THR A 339 -5.34 -40.12 6.51
C THR A 339 -6.29 -39.40 7.47
N VAL A 340 -5.93 -38.24 8.02
CA VAL A 340 -6.83 -37.40 8.85
C VAL A 340 -7.85 -36.68 7.96
N VAL A 341 -7.40 -36.08 6.85
CA VAL A 341 -8.24 -35.35 5.89
C VAL A 341 -9.21 -36.30 5.17
N VAL A 342 -8.73 -37.48 4.79
CA VAL A 342 -9.51 -38.61 4.24
C VAL A 342 -10.65 -38.99 5.18
N LYS A 343 -10.35 -39.27 6.45
CA LYS A 343 -11.37 -39.59 7.47
C LYS A 343 -12.33 -38.42 7.72
N PHE A 344 -11.85 -37.17 7.65
CA PHE A 344 -12.72 -36.01 7.81
C PHE A 344 -13.75 -35.94 6.67
N ILE A 345 -13.31 -35.92 5.40
CA ILE A 345 -14.21 -35.77 4.24
C ILE A 345 -15.19 -36.95 4.13
N GLN A 346 -14.79 -38.18 4.50
CA GLN A 346 -15.67 -39.35 4.54
C GLN A 346 -16.93 -39.14 5.41
N ASN A 347 -16.88 -38.26 6.42
CA ASN A 347 -18.03 -37.92 7.26
C ASN A 347 -18.91 -36.79 6.69
N PHE A 348 -18.53 -36.16 5.57
CA PHE A 348 -19.25 -35.03 4.96
C PHE A 348 -19.67 -35.31 3.50
N PRO A 349 -20.59 -36.26 3.24
CA PRO A 349 -21.04 -36.60 1.88
C PRO A 349 -21.78 -35.46 1.14
N ASN A 350 -22.11 -34.37 1.85
CA ASN A 350 -22.68 -33.14 1.30
C ASN A 350 -21.67 -31.98 1.26
N LEU A 351 -20.37 -32.25 1.12
CA LEU A 351 -19.34 -31.21 1.00
C LEU A 351 -19.56 -30.37 -0.28
N HIS A 352 -19.61 -29.04 -0.12
CA HIS A 352 -19.82 -28.07 -1.20
C HIS A 352 -18.56 -27.26 -1.53
N VAL A 353 -17.66 -27.06 -0.58
CA VAL A 353 -16.45 -26.23 -0.70
C VAL A 353 -15.27 -27.02 -0.15
N PHE A 354 -14.18 -27.12 -0.90
CA PHE A 354 -12.93 -27.76 -0.46
C PHE A 354 -11.73 -26.90 -0.83
N HIS A 355 -11.23 -26.14 0.16
CA HIS A 355 -10.04 -25.30 0.01
C HIS A 355 -8.90 -25.90 0.85
N LEU A 356 -7.85 -26.37 0.20
CA LEU A 356 -6.66 -26.94 0.85
C LEU A 356 -5.46 -26.00 0.67
N LYS A 357 -4.89 -25.53 1.78
CA LYS A 357 -3.58 -24.87 1.79
C LYS A 357 -2.54 -25.82 2.38
N CYS A 358 -1.59 -26.27 1.57
CA CYS A 358 -0.56 -27.20 1.98
C CYS A 358 0.73 -27.05 1.15
N ASP A 359 1.88 -27.03 1.83
CA ASP A 359 3.19 -26.97 1.17
C ASP A 359 3.79 -28.36 0.90
N PHE A 360 3.23 -29.42 1.51
CA PHE A 360 3.61 -30.83 1.30
C PHE A 360 2.52 -31.78 1.86
N LEU A 361 1.89 -32.57 1.00
CA LEU A 361 0.94 -33.63 1.38
C LEU A 361 1.47 -35.01 0.93
N SER A 362 1.54 -35.97 1.85
CA SER A 362 1.92 -37.35 1.54
C SER A 362 0.69 -38.24 1.27
N ASN A 363 0.82 -39.24 0.40
CA ASN A 363 -0.25 -40.15 -0.03
C ASN A 363 -1.51 -39.39 -0.52
N CYS A 364 -1.43 -38.84 -1.73
CA CYS A 364 -2.50 -38.05 -2.33
C CYS A 364 -3.66 -38.91 -2.86
N GLU A 365 -3.39 -40.14 -3.31
CA GLU A 365 -4.40 -41.04 -3.92
C GLU A 365 -5.62 -41.25 -3.02
N SER A 366 -5.39 -41.49 -1.73
CA SER A 366 -6.46 -41.71 -0.76
C SER A 366 -7.37 -40.49 -0.59
N LEU A 367 -6.81 -39.28 -0.65
CA LEU A 367 -7.57 -38.03 -0.62
C LEU A 367 -8.38 -37.84 -1.90
N MET A 368 -7.76 -38.08 -3.06
CA MET A 368 -8.41 -37.95 -4.36
C MET A 368 -9.58 -38.94 -4.53
N ALA A 369 -9.41 -40.19 -4.11
CA ALA A 369 -10.48 -41.20 -4.11
C ALA A 369 -11.71 -40.76 -3.28
N VAL A 370 -11.49 -40.15 -2.11
CA VAL A 370 -12.59 -39.63 -1.28
C VAL A 370 -13.21 -38.36 -1.87
N LEU A 371 -12.41 -37.42 -2.39
CA LEU A 371 -12.93 -36.23 -3.08
C LEU A 371 -13.80 -36.62 -4.27
N ALA A 372 -13.39 -37.62 -5.07
CA ALA A 372 -14.17 -38.11 -6.22
C ALA A 372 -15.58 -38.62 -5.86
N SER A 373 -15.84 -38.97 -4.60
CA SER A 373 -17.18 -39.34 -4.11
C SER A 373 -18.09 -38.13 -3.83
N CYS A 374 -17.52 -36.94 -3.59
CA CYS A 374 -18.22 -35.73 -3.17
C CYS A 374 -18.88 -35.00 -4.35
N LYS A 375 -19.86 -35.62 -5.00
CA LYS A 375 -20.53 -35.12 -6.23
C LYS A 375 -21.21 -33.75 -6.11
N LYS A 376 -21.37 -33.21 -4.90
CA LYS A 376 -21.96 -31.88 -4.60
C LYS A 376 -20.94 -30.74 -4.47
N LEU A 377 -19.64 -31.02 -4.62
CA LEU A 377 -18.60 -29.99 -4.62
C LEU A 377 -18.86 -28.94 -5.71
N ARG A 378 -18.84 -27.67 -5.29
CA ARG A 378 -18.99 -26.46 -6.12
C ARG A 378 -17.71 -25.65 -6.19
N GLU A 379 -16.87 -25.71 -5.16
CA GLU A 379 -15.66 -24.90 -5.07
C GLU A 379 -14.47 -25.80 -4.67
N ILE A 380 -13.40 -25.78 -5.47
CA ILE A 380 -12.14 -26.48 -5.21
C ILE A 380 -11.01 -25.46 -5.37
N GLU A 381 -10.22 -25.28 -4.31
CA GLU A 381 -9.00 -24.45 -4.30
C GLU A 381 -7.84 -25.23 -3.70
N PHE A 382 -6.67 -25.18 -4.35
CA PHE A 382 -5.43 -25.70 -3.81
C PHE A 382 -4.36 -24.60 -3.82
N SER A 383 -3.74 -24.31 -2.67
CA SER A 383 -2.69 -23.29 -2.54
C SER A 383 -1.44 -23.79 -1.81
N GLY A 384 -0.26 -23.50 -2.36
CA GLY A 384 1.00 -24.19 -2.00
C GLY A 384 1.16 -25.49 -2.81
N ARG A 385 2.30 -26.19 -2.67
CA ARG A 385 2.62 -27.41 -3.45
C ARG A 385 1.84 -28.63 -2.94
N CYS A 386 0.55 -28.67 -3.26
CA CYS A 386 -0.42 -29.47 -2.51
C CYS A 386 -0.46 -30.98 -2.85
N PHE A 387 -0.28 -31.41 -4.11
CA PHE A 387 -0.52 -32.81 -4.51
C PHE A 387 0.10 -33.21 -5.86
N GLU A 388 0.06 -34.51 -6.16
CA GLU A 388 0.45 -35.12 -7.44
C GLU A 388 -0.59 -34.84 -8.54
N ALA A 389 -0.25 -33.97 -9.50
CA ALA A 389 -1.19 -33.40 -10.47
C ALA A 389 -2.04 -34.44 -11.24
N MET A 390 -1.41 -35.51 -11.77
CA MET A 390 -2.06 -36.57 -12.54
C MET A 390 -3.27 -37.19 -11.82
N THR A 391 -3.14 -37.47 -10.52
CA THR A 391 -4.16 -38.18 -9.73
C THR A 391 -5.42 -37.34 -9.52
N PHE A 392 -5.27 -36.02 -9.37
CA PHE A 392 -6.40 -35.08 -9.35
C PHE A 392 -7.04 -34.92 -10.74
N VAL A 393 -6.22 -34.79 -11.78
CA VAL A 393 -6.68 -34.62 -13.17
C VAL A 393 -7.56 -35.81 -13.61
N ASN A 394 -7.16 -37.04 -13.25
CA ASN A 394 -7.94 -38.24 -13.54
C ASN A 394 -9.33 -38.26 -12.85
N ILE A 395 -9.48 -37.64 -11.68
CA ILE A 395 -10.79 -37.54 -11.01
C ILE A 395 -11.59 -36.30 -11.41
N LEU A 396 -10.99 -35.28 -12.03
CA LEU A 396 -11.60 -33.98 -12.30
C LEU A 396 -12.99 -34.05 -12.98
N PRO A 397 -13.24 -34.94 -13.98
CA PRO A 397 -14.57 -35.08 -14.59
C PRO A 397 -15.70 -35.54 -13.66
N ASN A 398 -15.40 -35.99 -12.44
CA ASN A 398 -16.40 -36.38 -11.45
C ASN A 398 -17.16 -35.19 -10.84
N PHE A 399 -16.59 -33.98 -10.89
CA PHE A 399 -17.13 -32.80 -10.22
C PHE A 399 -18.13 -32.06 -11.12
N VAL A 400 -19.19 -32.75 -11.55
CA VAL A 400 -20.23 -32.19 -12.43
C VAL A 400 -20.98 -30.99 -11.84
N SER A 401 -20.90 -30.79 -10.52
CA SER A 401 -21.48 -29.65 -9.78
C SER A 401 -20.52 -28.45 -9.62
N LEU A 402 -19.29 -28.55 -10.13
CA LEU A 402 -18.23 -27.56 -9.88
C LEU A 402 -18.52 -26.23 -10.57
N LYS A 403 -18.34 -25.14 -9.82
CA LYS A 403 -18.47 -23.74 -10.23
C LYS A 403 -17.13 -23.00 -10.16
N ILE A 404 -16.28 -23.28 -9.17
CA ILE A 404 -14.98 -22.63 -9.00
C ILE A 404 -13.88 -23.69 -8.96
N LEU A 405 -12.88 -23.54 -9.82
CA LEU A 405 -11.65 -24.33 -9.85
C LEU A 405 -10.43 -23.39 -9.81
N ASN A 406 -9.84 -23.23 -8.62
CA ASN A 406 -8.68 -22.38 -8.41
C ASN A 406 -7.40 -23.21 -8.23
N LEU A 407 -6.55 -23.21 -9.27
CA LEU A 407 -5.31 -23.99 -9.33
C LEU A 407 -4.06 -23.13 -9.59
N LYS A 408 -4.17 -21.79 -9.61
CA LYS A 408 -3.07 -20.87 -9.99
C LYS A 408 -1.76 -21.07 -9.21
N ASP A 409 -1.87 -21.50 -7.95
CA ASP A 409 -0.75 -21.73 -7.03
C ASP A 409 -0.12 -23.14 -7.23
N GLN A 410 -0.64 -23.94 -8.16
CA GLN A 410 -0.12 -25.26 -8.56
C GLN A 410 0.73 -25.15 -9.83
N GLN A 411 1.61 -26.14 -10.05
CA GLN A 411 2.42 -26.25 -11.27
C GLN A 411 2.34 -27.66 -11.85
N PHE A 412 2.00 -27.80 -13.14
CA PHE A 412 2.03 -29.10 -13.83
C PHE A 412 3.23 -29.10 -14.80
N PRO A 413 4.31 -29.86 -14.52
CA PRO A 413 5.55 -29.79 -15.29
C PRO A 413 5.49 -30.59 -16.60
N ASP A 414 4.71 -31.68 -16.63
CA ASP A 414 4.68 -32.63 -17.74
C ASP A 414 3.50 -32.38 -18.70
N LYS A 415 3.74 -32.74 -19.97
CA LYS A 415 2.76 -32.56 -21.06
C LYS A 415 1.56 -33.50 -20.92
N GLU A 416 1.74 -34.74 -20.46
CA GLU A 416 0.68 -35.75 -20.40
C GLU A 416 -0.42 -35.37 -19.39
N THR A 417 -0.04 -35.00 -18.17
CA THR A 417 -0.97 -34.49 -17.14
C THR A 417 -1.67 -33.22 -17.63
N SER A 418 -0.95 -32.36 -18.33
CA SER A 418 -1.48 -31.09 -18.85
C SER A 418 -2.48 -31.30 -19.99
N GLU A 419 -2.24 -32.24 -20.91
CA GLU A 419 -3.19 -32.63 -21.95
C GLU A 419 -4.45 -33.26 -21.36
N LYS A 420 -4.30 -34.18 -20.39
CA LYS A 420 -5.43 -34.77 -19.66
C LYS A 420 -6.23 -33.72 -18.89
N PHE A 421 -5.55 -32.74 -18.28
CA PHE A 421 -6.21 -31.61 -17.61
C PHE A 421 -7.06 -30.80 -18.58
N ALA A 422 -6.49 -30.42 -19.72
CA ALA A 422 -7.22 -29.70 -20.76
C ALA A 422 -8.44 -30.49 -21.27
N GLN A 423 -8.28 -31.80 -21.53
CA GLN A 423 -9.39 -32.68 -21.93
C GLN A 423 -10.47 -32.79 -20.83
N ALA A 424 -10.08 -32.89 -19.57
CA ALA A 424 -11.01 -32.98 -18.44
C ALA A 424 -11.86 -31.72 -18.26
N LEU A 425 -11.32 -30.52 -18.54
CA LEU A 425 -12.07 -29.26 -18.43
C LEU A 425 -13.37 -29.26 -19.24
N GLY A 426 -13.39 -29.82 -20.46
CA GLY A 426 -14.58 -29.84 -21.31
C GLY A 426 -15.81 -30.57 -20.71
N SER A 427 -15.60 -31.39 -19.68
CA SER A 427 -16.69 -32.04 -18.94
C SER A 427 -17.39 -31.12 -17.93
N LEU A 428 -16.74 -30.05 -17.47
CA LEU A 428 -17.16 -29.23 -16.32
C LEU A 428 -18.19 -28.14 -16.69
N ARG A 429 -19.29 -28.51 -17.37
CA ARG A 429 -20.25 -27.56 -17.99
C ARG A 429 -20.87 -26.50 -17.06
N ASN A 430 -20.80 -26.69 -15.74
CA ASN A 430 -21.29 -25.75 -14.73
C ASN A 430 -20.23 -24.77 -14.20
N LEU A 431 -18.98 -24.85 -14.69
CA LEU A 431 -17.87 -24.02 -14.21
C LEU A 431 -18.08 -22.54 -14.56
N GLU A 432 -17.95 -21.69 -13.55
CA GLU A 432 -18.05 -20.23 -13.62
C GLU A 432 -16.68 -19.56 -13.46
N GLU A 433 -15.79 -20.09 -12.64
CA GLU A 433 -14.45 -19.52 -12.40
C GLU A 433 -13.37 -20.59 -12.61
N LEU A 434 -12.42 -20.31 -13.51
CA LEU A 434 -11.25 -21.15 -13.78
C LEU A 434 -9.97 -20.33 -13.64
N LEU A 435 -9.13 -20.67 -12.66
CA LEU A 435 -7.79 -20.13 -12.52
C LEU A 435 -6.78 -21.25 -12.83
N VAL A 436 -6.17 -21.16 -14.01
CA VAL A 436 -5.35 -22.22 -14.63
C VAL A 436 -4.01 -22.36 -13.86
N PRO A 437 -3.51 -23.59 -13.63
CA PRO A 437 -2.20 -23.81 -13.02
C PRO A 437 -1.04 -23.36 -13.93
N THR A 438 0.16 -23.21 -13.37
CA THR A 438 1.36 -22.81 -14.13
C THR A 438 2.19 -24.01 -14.58
N GLY A 439 3.31 -23.77 -15.29
CA GLY A 439 4.31 -24.80 -15.63
C GLY A 439 4.45 -25.08 -17.13
N ASP A 440 5.57 -25.67 -17.52
CA ASP A 440 5.92 -25.88 -18.94
C ASP A 440 5.00 -26.88 -19.66
N GLY A 441 4.43 -27.84 -18.93
CA GLY A 441 3.38 -28.72 -19.46
C GLY A 441 2.12 -27.95 -19.83
N ILE A 442 1.67 -27.04 -18.97
CA ILE A 442 0.50 -26.17 -19.22
C ILE A 442 0.75 -25.24 -20.40
N HIS A 443 1.91 -24.58 -20.42
CA HIS A 443 2.32 -23.69 -21.51
C HIS A 443 2.23 -24.37 -22.88
N GLN A 444 2.76 -25.61 -23.00
CA GLN A 444 2.67 -26.40 -24.24
C GLN A 444 1.24 -26.73 -24.68
N VAL A 445 0.27 -26.76 -23.77
CA VAL A 445 -1.14 -27.07 -24.04
C VAL A 445 -2.08 -25.87 -23.93
N ALA A 446 -1.57 -24.64 -23.76
CA ALA A 446 -2.40 -23.46 -23.52
C ALA A 446 -3.50 -23.27 -24.59
N LYS A 447 -3.14 -23.44 -25.88
CA LYS A 447 -4.10 -23.46 -27.00
C LYS A 447 -5.18 -24.53 -26.87
N LEU A 448 -4.86 -25.71 -26.33
CA LEU A 448 -5.83 -26.78 -26.08
C LEU A 448 -6.75 -26.43 -24.90
N ILE A 449 -6.23 -25.84 -23.82
CA ILE A 449 -7.03 -25.35 -22.69
C ILE A 449 -8.05 -24.32 -23.16
N VAL A 450 -7.63 -23.32 -23.94
CA VAL A 450 -8.53 -22.30 -24.52
C VAL A 450 -9.66 -22.93 -25.34
N ARG A 451 -9.33 -23.89 -26.22
CA ARG A 451 -10.32 -24.63 -27.04
C ARG A 451 -11.29 -25.46 -26.21
N GLN A 452 -10.85 -26.04 -25.09
CA GLN A 452 -11.71 -26.82 -24.19
C GLN A 452 -12.59 -25.90 -23.33
N CYS A 453 -12.13 -24.70 -23.00
CA CYS A 453 -12.94 -23.68 -22.30
C CYS A 453 -14.13 -23.16 -23.14
N LEU A 454 -14.14 -23.35 -24.47
CA LEU A 454 -15.33 -23.11 -25.31
C LEU A 454 -16.53 -23.99 -24.93
N GLN A 455 -16.30 -25.13 -24.25
CA GLN A 455 -17.35 -26.06 -23.80
C GLN A 455 -17.93 -25.68 -22.42
N LEU A 456 -17.55 -24.52 -21.87
CA LEU A 456 -17.95 -24.02 -20.55
C LEU A 456 -18.99 -22.89 -20.68
N PRO A 457 -20.29 -23.18 -20.90
CA PRO A 457 -21.33 -22.18 -21.15
C PRO A 457 -21.69 -21.31 -19.92
N CYS A 458 -21.01 -21.50 -18.80
CA CYS A 458 -21.18 -20.73 -17.56
C CYS A 458 -19.95 -19.90 -17.19
N LEU A 459 -18.85 -19.96 -17.95
CA LEU A 459 -17.58 -19.35 -17.58
C LEU A 459 -17.66 -17.81 -17.54
N ARG A 460 -17.35 -17.26 -16.37
CA ARG A 460 -17.40 -15.83 -15.99
C ARG A 460 -16.03 -15.27 -15.58
N VAL A 461 -15.15 -16.10 -15.02
CA VAL A 461 -13.75 -15.73 -14.70
C VAL A 461 -12.80 -16.74 -15.33
N LEU A 462 -11.80 -16.24 -16.06
CA LEU A 462 -10.73 -17.04 -16.66
C LEU A 462 -9.37 -16.39 -16.42
N THR A 463 -8.45 -17.11 -15.79
CA THR A 463 -7.10 -16.61 -15.44
C THR A 463 -6.00 -17.52 -15.97
N PHE A 464 -5.04 -16.95 -16.71
CA PHE A 464 -3.80 -17.57 -17.13
C PHE A 464 -2.60 -16.71 -16.66
N HIS A 465 -1.68 -17.26 -15.88
CA HIS A 465 -0.45 -16.58 -15.44
C HIS A 465 0.80 -17.38 -15.88
N ASP A 466 1.86 -16.69 -16.33
CA ASP A 466 3.18 -17.25 -16.72
C ASP A 466 3.20 -18.36 -17.81
N ILE A 467 2.09 -18.61 -18.50
CA ILE A 467 1.90 -19.76 -19.43
C ILE A 467 1.55 -19.40 -20.87
N LEU A 468 1.09 -18.16 -21.15
CA LEU A 468 0.76 -17.71 -22.50
C LEU A 468 1.96 -17.11 -23.23
N ASP A 469 1.91 -17.24 -24.55
CA ASP A 469 2.78 -16.69 -25.58
C ASP A 469 1.93 -16.06 -26.70
N ASP A 470 2.55 -15.45 -27.71
CA ASP A 470 1.88 -14.81 -28.85
C ASP A 470 0.86 -15.72 -29.55
N ASP A 471 1.20 -17.00 -29.66
CA ASP A 471 0.48 -17.99 -30.44
C ASP A 471 -0.71 -18.61 -29.66
N SER A 472 -0.67 -18.55 -28.33
CA SER A 472 -1.76 -18.96 -27.44
C SER A 472 -2.66 -17.81 -26.98
N VAL A 473 -2.15 -16.58 -26.82
CA VAL A 473 -3.00 -15.42 -26.50
C VAL A 473 -3.91 -15.06 -27.68
N ILE A 474 -3.43 -15.15 -28.92
CA ILE A 474 -4.26 -14.92 -30.12
C ILE A 474 -5.38 -15.97 -30.26
N GLU A 475 -5.19 -17.18 -29.72
CA GLU A 475 -6.24 -18.22 -29.70
C GLU A 475 -7.42 -17.82 -28.79
N ILE A 476 -7.18 -17.08 -27.70
CA ILE A 476 -8.23 -16.53 -26.83
C ILE A 476 -9.09 -15.53 -27.62
N ALA A 477 -8.45 -14.67 -28.41
CA ALA A 477 -9.16 -13.72 -29.28
C ALA A 477 -9.99 -14.46 -30.34
N ARG A 478 -9.39 -15.40 -31.10
CA ARG A 478 -10.11 -16.23 -32.10
C ARG A 478 -11.31 -16.94 -31.49
N ALA A 479 -11.16 -17.49 -30.28
CA ALA A 479 -12.22 -18.16 -29.55
C ALA A 479 -13.40 -17.21 -29.21
N ALA A 480 -13.11 -15.97 -28.79
CA ALA A 480 -14.12 -14.95 -28.54
C ALA A 480 -14.84 -14.49 -29.84
N THR A 481 -14.09 -14.18 -30.90
CA THR A 481 -14.64 -13.81 -32.22
C THR A 481 -15.55 -14.92 -32.78
N SER A 482 -15.25 -16.18 -32.47
CA SER A 482 -16.01 -17.36 -32.89
C SER A 482 -17.28 -17.64 -32.06
N GLY A 483 -17.70 -16.71 -31.19
CA GLY A 483 -18.87 -16.87 -30.32
C GLY A 483 -18.61 -17.58 -28.99
N GLY A 484 -17.34 -17.81 -28.63
CA GLY A 484 -16.95 -18.29 -27.30
C GLY A 484 -17.13 -17.24 -26.21
N PHE A 485 -16.95 -17.64 -24.95
CA PHE A 485 -16.78 -16.74 -23.80
C PHE A 485 -17.87 -15.67 -23.58
N GLN A 486 -19.10 -15.90 -24.05
CA GLN A 486 -20.18 -14.88 -24.04
C GLN A 486 -20.62 -14.41 -22.65
N LYS A 487 -20.32 -15.18 -21.58
CA LYS A 487 -20.57 -14.80 -20.18
C LYS A 487 -19.31 -14.33 -19.43
N LEU A 488 -18.16 -14.23 -20.10
CA LEU A 488 -16.91 -13.89 -19.44
C LEU A 488 -16.95 -12.44 -18.94
N GLU A 489 -16.85 -12.27 -17.63
CA GLU A 489 -16.86 -10.99 -16.90
C GLU A 489 -15.44 -10.54 -16.55
N ASN A 490 -14.52 -11.47 -16.29
CA ASN A 490 -13.12 -11.21 -15.98
C ASN A 490 -12.19 -12.10 -16.80
N LEU A 491 -11.26 -11.48 -17.54
CA LEU A 491 -10.17 -12.14 -18.24
C LEU A 491 -8.83 -11.62 -17.68
N ASP A 492 -8.11 -12.49 -16.99
CA ASP A 492 -6.77 -12.20 -16.48
C ASP A 492 -5.73 -12.98 -17.27
N ILE A 493 -4.93 -12.26 -18.06
CA ILE A 493 -3.77 -12.74 -18.80
C ILE A 493 -2.49 -12.01 -18.36
N SER A 494 -2.45 -11.51 -17.12
CA SER A 494 -1.26 -10.88 -16.57
C SER A 494 -0.11 -11.87 -16.35
N MET A 495 1.09 -11.35 -16.08
CA MET A 495 2.34 -12.11 -15.86
C MET A 495 2.82 -12.97 -17.04
N ASN A 496 2.08 -13.05 -18.14
CA ASN A 496 2.49 -13.83 -19.32
C ASN A 496 3.62 -13.13 -20.10
N HIS A 497 4.84 -13.31 -19.61
CA HIS A 497 6.04 -12.64 -20.10
C HIS A 497 6.49 -13.08 -21.49
N LYS A 498 6.14 -14.31 -21.89
CA LYS A 498 6.43 -14.86 -23.23
C LYS A 498 5.56 -14.24 -24.33
N ILE A 499 4.49 -13.52 -23.99
CA ILE A 499 3.78 -12.67 -24.94
C ILE A 499 4.65 -11.43 -25.21
N THR A 500 4.97 -11.19 -26.49
CA THR A 500 5.72 -10.04 -27.00
C THR A 500 4.82 -8.82 -27.19
N GLU A 501 5.44 -7.69 -27.53
CA GLU A 501 4.75 -6.47 -27.94
C GLU A 501 3.85 -6.69 -29.18
N GLU A 502 4.32 -7.53 -30.11
CA GLU A 502 3.57 -7.97 -31.29
C GLU A 502 2.42 -8.94 -30.94
N GLY A 503 2.65 -9.90 -30.05
CA GLY A 503 1.60 -10.80 -29.57
C GLY A 503 0.43 -10.03 -28.96
N TYR A 504 0.71 -9.01 -28.14
CA TYR A 504 -0.31 -8.11 -27.62
C TYR A 504 -0.98 -7.26 -28.70
N ARG A 505 -0.24 -6.70 -29.66
CA ARG A 505 -0.83 -5.97 -30.80
C ARG A 505 -1.83 -6.83 -31.57
N ASN A 506 -1.42 -8.05 -31.92
CA ASN A 506 -2.24 -8.99 -32.69
C ASN A 506 -3.46 -9.44 -31.88
N PHE A 507 -3.31 -9.68 -30.58
CA PHE A 507 -4.41 -9.93 -29.66
C PHE A 507 -5.41 -8.75 -29.60
N PHE A 508 -4.94 -7.51 -29.44
CA PHE A 508 -5.80 -6.33 -29.41
C PHE A 508 -6.45 -6.01 -30.76
N GLN A 509 -5.86 -6.43 -31.88
CA GLN A 509 -6.51 -6.34 -33.20
C GLN A 509 -7.64 -7.36 -33.35
N ALA A 510 -7.46 -8.58 -32.84
CA ALA A 510 -8.43 -9.68 -33.00
C ALA A 510 -9.51 -9.78 -31.90
N LEU A 511 -9.25 -9.31 -30.68
CA LEU A 511 -10.16 -9.50 -29.55
C LEU A 511 -11.45 -8.69 -29.74
N ASP A 512 -12.58 -9.39 -29.84
CA ASP A 512 -13.90 -8.83 -30.08
C ASP A 512 -14.97 -9.77 -29.51
N ASN A 513 -16.24 -9.36 -29.55
CA ASN A 513 -17.39 -10.21 -29.24
C ASN A 513 -17.39 -10.79 -27.80
N LEU A 514 -16.91 -10.01 -26.83
CA LEU A 514 -17.02 -10.30 -25.39
C LEU A 514 -18.01 -9.31 -24.72
N PRO A 515 -19.33 -9.46 -24.91
CA PRO A 515 -20.31 -8.43 -24.54
C PRO A 515 -20.44 -8.20 -23.02
N ASN A 516 -20.05 -9.17 -22.19
CA ASN A 516 -20.15 -9.09 -20.72
C ASN A 516 -18.82 -8.81 -20.00
N LEU A 517 -17.71 -8.63 -20.73
CA LEU A 517 -16.39 -8.44 -20.12
C LEU A 517 -16.33 -7.09 -19.39
N GLN A 518 -16.10 -7.16 -18.08
CA GLN A 518 -16.04 -6.02 -17.17
C GLN A 518 -14.60 -5.71 -16.73
N GLU A 519 -13.76 -6.74 -16.57
CA GLU A 519 -12.37 -6.61 -16.11
C GLU A 519 -11.42 -7.35 -17.07
N LEU A 520 -10.42 -6.62 -17.57
CA LEU A 520 -9.33 -7.16 -18.39
C LEU A 520 -7.99 -6.86 -17.70
N ASN A 521 -7.22 -7.89 -17.36
CA ASN A 521 -5.91 -7.75 -16.75
C ASN A 521 -4.79 -8.24 -17.69
N ILE A 522 -3.90 -7.32 -18.06
CA ILE A 522 -2.75 -7.47 -18.95
C ILE A 522 -1.45 -6.99 -18.27
N CYS A 523 -1.42 -6.90 -16.93
CA CYS A 523 -0.24 -6.46 -16.18
C CYS A 523 0.98 -7.37 -16.41
N ARG A 524 2.19 -6.81 -16.32
CA ARG A 524 3.46 -7.54 -16.41
C ARG A 524 4.32 -7.28 -15.17
N ASN A 525 5.25 -8.19 -14.84
CA ASN A 525 6.26 -7.92 -13.81
C ASN A 525 7.23 -6.81 -14.23
N ILE A 526 7.80 -6.13 -13.24
CA ILE A 526 8.68 -4.95 -13.36
C ILE A 526 9.96 -5.19 -14.20
N PRO A 527 10.59 -6.38 -14.23
CA PRO A 527 11.72 -6.66 -15.12
C PRO A 527 11.30 -6.90 -16.57
N GLY A 528 10.10 -7.43 -16.80
CA GLY A 528 9.63 -7.86 -18.12
C GLY A 528 8.74 -6.83 -18.81
N ARG A 529 9.07 -5.54 -18.70
CA ARG A 529 8.35 -4.42 -19.33
C ARG A 529 8.27 -4.59 -20.85
N ILE A 530 7.31 -3.90 -21.44
CA ILE A 530 7.26 -3.66 -22.88
C ILE A 530 7.35 -2.15 -23.09
N GLN A 531 8.28 -1.72 -23.95
CA GLN A 531 8.20 -0.44 -24.65
C GLN A 531 7.21 -0.63 -25.79
N VAL A 532 6.08 0.07 -25.72
CA VAL A 532 4.94 -0.15 -26.61
C VAL A 532 5.12 0.69 -27.88
N GLN A 533 4.70 0.18 -29.04
CA GLN A 533 4.59 1.00 -30.24
C GLN A 533 3.22 1.70 -30.29
N ALA A 534 3.16 2.91 -30.82
CA ALA A 534 1.89 3.63 -31.04
C ALA A 534 0.88 2.84 -31.89
N THR A 535 1.33 1.90 -32.74
CA THR A 535 0.49 0.93 -33.47
C THR A 535 -0.26 -0.02 -32.54
N THR A 536 0.37 -0.43 -31.44
CA THR A 536 -0.15 -1.33 -30.41
C THR A 536 -1.03 -0.60 -29.40
N VAL A 537 -0.70 0.65 -29.05
CA VAL A 537 -1.61 1.50 -28.25
C VAL A 537 -2.87 1.86 -29.03
N LYS A 538 -2.75 2.16 -30.33
CA LYS A 538 -3.92 2.31 -31.22
C LYS A 538 -4.76 1.03 -31.29
N ALA A 539 -4.13 -0.15 -31.36
CA ALA A 539 -4.83 -1.43 -31.32
C ALA A 539 -5.55 -1.66 -29.99
N LEU A 540 -4.92 -1.33 -28.85
CA LEU A 540 -5.53 -1.39 -27.52
C LEU A 540 -6.74 -0.45 -27.40
N GLY A 541 -6.62 0.79 -27.88
CA GLY A 541 -7.73 1.74 -27.90
C GLY A 541 -8.91 1.25 -28.75
N GLN A 542 -8.63 0.65 -29.91
CA GLN A 542 -9.65 -0.01 -30.73
C GLN A 542 -10.26 -1.23 -30.02
N CYS A 543 -9.47 -2.01 -29.29
CA CYS A 543 -9.93 -3.15 -28.50
C CYS A 543 -10.90 -2.73 -27.38
N VAL A 544 -10.51 -1.75 -26.56
CA VAL A 544 -11.37 -1.16 -25.51
C VAL A 544 -12.68 -0.65 -26.11
N SER A 545 -12.64 -0.01 -27.28
CA SER A 545 -13.83 0.47 -27.99
C SER A 545 -14.81 -0.64 -28.41
N ARG A 546 -14.35 -1.88 -28.58
CA ARG A 546 -15.18 -3.06 -28.93
C ARG A 546 -15.68 -3.84 -27.71
N LEU A 547 -15.31 -3.46 -26.49
CA LEU A 547 -15.66 -4.14 -25.24
C LEU A 547 -16.68 -3.29 -24.44
N PRO A 548 -17.99 -3.32 -24.78
CA PRO A 548 -18.97 -2.31 -24.32
C PRO A 548 -19.28 -2.34 -22.81
N SER A 549 -18.97 -3.44 -22.13
CA SER A 549 -19.17 -3.60 -20.68
C SER A 549 -17.92 -3.35 -19.85
N LEU A 550 -16.78 -3.04 -20.48
CA LEU A 550 -15.50 -2.92 -19.78
C LEU A 550 -15.52 -1.75 -18.80
N ILE A 551 -15.28 -2.04 -17.52
CA ILE A 551 -15.18 -1.05 -16.43
C ILE A 551 -13.77 -1.02 -15.79
N ARG A 552 -12.92 -2.00 -16.07
CA ARG A 552 -11.56 -2.08 -15.53
C ARG A 552 -10.57 -2.62 -16.55
N LEU A 553 -9.50 -1.88 -16.77
CA LEU A 553 -8.32 -2.31 -17.52
C LEU A 553 -7.10 -2.22 -16.61
N HIS A 554 -6.44 -3.34 -16.34
CA HIS A 554 -5.23 -3.40 -15.52
C HIS A 554 -4.02 -3.66 -16.41
N MET A 555 -3.08 -2.71 -16.48
CA MET A 555 -1.96 -2.71 -17.44
C MET A 555 -0.66 -2.17 -16.84
N LEU A 556 -0.34 -2.61 -15.61
CA LEU A 556 0.89 -2.26 -14.91
C LEU A 556 2.13 -2.80 -15.66
N SER A 557 3.23 -2.06 -15.59
CA SER A 557 4.51 -2.32 -16.28
C SER A 557 4.47 -2.22 -17.82
N TRP A 558 3.46 -1.54 -18.36
CA TRP A 558 3.45 -1.04 -19.74
C TRP A 558 4.14 0.33 -19.76
N LEU A 559 5.10 0.53 -20.67
CA LEU A 559 5.74 1.83 -20.87
C LEU A 559 4.97 2.58 -21.97
N LEU A 560 4.27 3.64 -21.55
CA LEU A 560 3.44 4.52 -22.37
C LEU A 560 3.91 5.95 -22.13
N ASP A 561 4.00 6.74 -23.18
CA ASP A 561 4.26 8.19 -23.11
C ASP A 561 2.96 9.00 -22.97
N GLU A 562 3.04 10.33 -23.13
CA GLU A 562 1.88 11.22 -22.97
C GLU A 562 0.93 11.13 -24.18
N GLU A 563 1.47 10.98 -25.39
CA GLU A 563 0.77 10.74 -26.64
C GLU A 563 -0.02 9.42 -26.62
N ASP A 564 0.62 8.33 -26.18
CA ASP A 564 -0.02 7.03 -25.98
C ASP A 564 -1.17 7.12 -24.97
N MET A 565 -0.94 7.77 -23.83
CA MET A 565 -1.96 7.96 -22.81
C MET A 565 -3.10 8.86 -23.26
N LYS A 566 -2.84 9.85 -24.12
CA LYS A 566 -3.87 10.66 -24.77
C LYS A 566 -4.77 9.80 -25.66
N VAL A 567 -4.20 8.91 -26.50
CA VAL A 567 -4.99 7.97 -27.32
C VAL A 567 -5.89 7.08 -26.44
N ILE A 568 -5.39 6.60 -25.30
CA ILE A 568 -6.17 5.79 -24.34
C ILE A 568 -7.28 6.61 -23.66
N ASN A 569 -7.00 7.85 -23.26
CA ASN A 569 -7.98 8.73 -22.63
C ASN A 569 -9.08 9.16 -23.61
N ASP A 570 -8.72 9.57 -24.84
CA ASP A 570 -9.66 9.89 -25.92
C ASP A 570 -10.62 8.71 -26.19
N VAL A 571 -10.14 7.47 -26.07
CA VAL A 571 -10.98 6.26 -26.19
C VAL A 571 -11.88 6.09 -24.95
N LYS A 572 -11.33 6.25 -23.75
CA LYS A 572 -12.08 6.13 -22.49
C LYS A 572 -13.27 7.10 -22.43
N GLU A 573 -13.11 8.35 -22.86
CA GLU A 573 -14.19 9.34 -22.83
C GLU A 573 -15.38 8.96 -23.74
N ARG A 574 -15.08 8.38 -24.91
CA ARG A 574 -16.05 7.89 -25.89
C ARG A 574 -16.63 6.51 -25.57
N HIS A 575 -16.12 5.82 -24.54
CA HIS A 575 -16.54 4.47 -24.18
C HIS A 575 -17.93 4.45 -23.52
N PRO A 576 -18.79 3.44 -23.77
CA PRO A 576 -20.12 3.33 -23.14
C PRO A 576 -20.10 3.34 -21.60
N GLN A 577 -19.00 2.92 -20.98
CA GLN A 577 -18.79 2.96 -19.52
C GLN A 577 -17.85 4.10 -19.08
N SER A 578 -17.67 5.19 -19.85
CA SER A 578 -16.67 6.24 -19.57
C SER A 578 -16.63 6.75 -18.11
N LYS A 579 -17.80 6.90 -17.47
CA LYS A 579 -17.97 7.29 -16.05
C LYS A 579 -17.55 6.23 -15.02
N ARG A 580 -17.34 4.98 -15.45
CA ARG A 580 -17.05 3.80 -14.62
C ARG A 580 -15.75 3.08 -15.03
N LEU A 581 -15.21 3.36 -16.22
CA LEU A 581 -13.99 2.76 -16.76
C LEU A 581 -12.74 3.30 -16.06
N ILE A 582 -12.11 2.45 -15.25
CA ILE A 582 -10.86 2.73 -14.54
C ILE A 582 -9.71 2.00 -15.25
N ILE A 583 -8.61 2.71 -15.49
CA ILE A 583 -7.43 2.19 -16.19
C ILE A 583 -6.23 2.26 -15.25
N PHE A 584 -5.78 1.11 -14.76
CA PHE A 584 -4.68 0.96 -13.82
C PHE A 584 -3.37 0.68 -14.58
N TRP A 585 -2.75 1.74 -15.09
CA TRP A 585 -1.53 1.65 -15.93
C TRP A 585 -0.25 2.03 -15.19
N LYS A 586 -0.27 3.09 -14.36
CA LYS A 586 0.91 3.53 -13.59
C LYS A 586 1.31 2.50 -12.53
N LEU A 587 2.55 2.04 -12.59
CA LEU A 587 3.24 1.48 -11.42
C LEU A 587 3.36 2.57 -10.35
N ILE A 588 2.66 2.41 -9.22
CA ILE A 588 2.97 3.16 -7.99
C ILE A 588 4.15 2.47 -7.30
N VAL A 589 5.33 2.57 -7.92
CA VAL A 589 6.60 2.26 -7.25
C VAL A 589 7.01 3.45 -6.39
N PRO A 590 7.44 3.25 -5.12
CA PRO A 590 7.84 4.35 -4.24
C PRO A 590 9.22 4.95 -4.59
N PHE A 591 9.86 4.47 -5.66
CA PHE A 591 11.14 4.95 -6.17
C PHE A 591 11.08 4.95 -7.71
N SER A 592 11.76 5.90 -8.35
CA SER A 592 12.00 5.84 -9.79
C SER A 592 12.74 4.56 -10.18
N PRO A 593 12.41 3.91 -11.31
CA PRO A 593 13.27 2.87 -11.87
C PRO A 593 14.67 3.42 -12.11
N VAL A 594 15.69 2.77 -11.53
CA VAL A 594 17.06 2.99 -11.99
C VAL A 594 17.18 2.28 -13.33
N ILE A 595 17.16 3.05 -14.41
CA ILE A 595 17.66 2.58 -15.70
C ILE A 595 19.18 2.54 -15.54
N LEU A 596 19.73 1.34 -15.56
CA LEU A 596 21.14 1.12 -15.82
C LEU A 596 21.26 0.92 -17.34
N GLU A 597 22.12 1.73 -17.96
CA GLU A 597 22.64 1.49 -19.32
C GLU A 597 23.77 0.45 -19.28
#